data_AF-A0A928JM29-F1
#
_entry.id   AF-A0A928JM29-F1
#
_cell.length_a   1.000
_cell.length_b   1.000
_cell.length_c   1.000
_cell.angle_alpha   90.00
_cell.angle_beta   90.00
_cell.angle_gamma   90.00
#
_symmetry.space_group_name_H-M   'P 1'
#
loop_
_entity.id
_entity.type
_entity.pdbx_description
1 polymer ?
#
loop_
_entity_poly.entity_id
_entity_poly.type
_entity_poly.pdbx_seq_one_letter_code
_entity_poly.pdbx_strand_id
1 'polypeptide(L)'
;MTLITKKIYVNSGTKNKDKIKDFYINQQQNDDVIISASPRFVLAPICKELGIDNLICSEVDVHSGKYNGKNCHGEEKVVRFRAIYKEDKVDKFYSDSRSDTPMALISAEPFIIKGNTIKPWN
;
A
#
# COMPACT_ATOMS: atom_id res chain seq x y z
N MET A 1 -0.53 -12.19 7.55
CA MET A 1 -0.55 -10.77 7.13
C MET A 1 -0.20 -10.61 5.65
N THR A 2 -1.17 -10.21 4.83
CA THR A 2 -0.93 -9.77 3.45
C THR A 2 -0.66 -8.27 3.41
N LEU A 3 0.33 -7.83 2.64
CA LEU A 3 0.64 -6.43 2.47
C LEU A 3 0.47 -6.02 1.01
N ILE A 4 -0.34 -5.00 0.78
CA ILE A 4 -0.60 -4.49 -0.56
C ILE A 4 -0.10 -3.07 -0.61
N THR A 5 0.91 -2.87 -1.43
CA THR A 5 1.23 -1.52 -1.85
C THR A 5 0.46 -1.19 -3.11
N LYS A 6 -0.20 -0.04 -3.07
CA LYS A 6 -0.71 0.59 -4.29
C LYS A 6 -0.21 2.00 -4.37
N LYS A 7 0.24 2.37 -5.56
CA LYS A 7 0.37 3.76 -5.94
C LYS A 7 -1.01 4.29 -6.34
N ILE A 8 -1.83 4.70 -5.36
CA ILE A 8 -3.11 5.34 -5.66
C ILE A 8 -2.85 6.83 -5.87
N TYR A 9 -2.69 7.21 -7.13
CA TYR A 9 -2.79 8.61 -7.55
C TYR A 9 -4.26 9.00 -7.68
N VAL A 10 -4.67 10.01 -6.92
CA VAL A 10 -5.88 10.80 -7.18
C VAL A 10 -5.42 12.12 -7.76
N ASN A 11 -5.59 12.28 -9.07
CA ASN A 11 -5.58 13.59 -9.69
C ASN A 11 -6.98 14.17 -9.51
N SER A 12 -7.07 15.46 -9.21
CA SER A 12 -8.30 16.24 -9.03
C SER A 12 -9.32 15.92 -10.13
N GLY A 13 -10.31 15.07 -9.80
CA GLY A 13 -11.43 14.71 -10.67
C GLY A 13 -11.87 13.24 -10.71
N THR A 14 -11.08 12.26 -10.24
CA THR A 14 -11.47 10.83 -10.31
C THR A 14 -11.34 10.09 -8.97
N LYS A 15 -12.46 9.62 -8.43
CA LYS A 15 -12.52 8.68 -7.30
C LYS A 15 -12.17 7.27 -7.81
N ASN A 16 -10.89 6.91 -7.80
CA ASN A 16 -10.41 5.65 -8.38
C ASN A 16 -10.57 4.43 -7.45
N LYS A 17 -11.82 4.01 -7.17
CA LYS A 17 -12.07 2.69 -6.56
C LYS A 17 -11.57 1.55 -7.46
N ASP A 18 -11.58 1.76 -8.78
CA ASP A 18 -11.23 0.78 -9.83
C ASP A 18 -9.75 0.35 -9.85
N LYS A 19 -8.89 0.98 -9.03
CA LYS A 19 -7.50 0.54 -8.85
C LYS A 19 -7.40 -0.60 -7.83
N ILE A 20 -8.48 -0.88 -7.09
CA ILE A 20 -8.58 -2.09 -6.29
C ILE A 20 -9.11 -3.26 -7.11
N LYS A 21 -8.16 -4.06 -7.61
CA LYS A 21 -8.40 -5.20 -8.50
C LYS A 21 -9.17 -6.30 -7.78
N ASP A 22 -10.10 -6.93 -8.50
CA ASP A 22 -10.97 -8.01 -8.03
C ASP A 22 -10.20 -9.16 -7.38
N PHE A 23 -9.00 -9.48 -7.87
CA PHE A 23 -8.18 -10.54 -7.28
C PHE A 23 -7.95 -10.33 -5.78
N TYR A 24 -7.80 -9.07 -5.34
CA TYR A 24 -7.60 -8.78 -3.93
C TYR A 24 -8.91 -8.86 -3.16
N ILE A 25 -9.99 -8.27 -3.69
CA ILE A 25 -11.30 -8.29 -3.04
C ILE A 25 -11.75 -9.72 -2.72
N ASN A 26 -11.48 -10.66 -3.62
CA ASN A 26 -11.86 -12.06 -3.47
C ASN A 26 -11.03 -12.85 -2.44
N GLN A 27 -9.95 -12.27 -1.90
CA GLN A 27 -9.03 -12.95 -0.97
C GLN A 27 -8.67 -12.10 0.25
N GLN A 28 -9.33 -10.96 0.45
CA GLN A 28 -9.07 -10.00 1.53
C GLN A 28 -9.21 -10.67 2.90
N GLN A 29 -8.30 -10.34 3.82
CA GLN A 29 -8.30 -10.76 5.22
C GLN A 29 -8.30 -9.55 6.14
N ASN A 30 -8.71 -9.75 7.40
CA ASN A 30 -8.84 -8.67 8.38
C ASN A 30 -7.49 -8.11 8.84
N ASP A 31 -6.42 -8.90 8.74
CA ASP A 31 -5.06 -8.50 9.08
C ASP A 31 -4.29 -7.89 7.90
N ASP A 32 -4.94 -7.71 6.74
CA ASP A 32 -4.28 -7.16 5.55
C ASP A 32 -3.94 -5.69 5.74
N VAL A 33 -2.76 -5.28 5.24
CA VAL A 33 -2.22 -3.92 5.39
C VAL A 33 -2.11 -3.23 4.04
N ILE A 34 -2.66 -2.02 3.94
CA ILE A 34 -2.39 -1.10 2.84
C ILE A 34 -1.24 -0.19 3.22
N ILE A 35 -0.16 -0.19 2.44
CA ILE A 35 0.98 0.73 2.64
C ILE A 35 1.37 1.48 1.37
N SER A 36 1.40 2.81 1.43
CA SER A 36 1.49 3.64 0.22
C SER A 36 2.21 4.97 0.44
N ALA A 37 2.89 5.45 -0.60
CA ALA A 37 3.45 6.80 -0.65
C ALA A 37 2.37 7.89 -0.77
N SER A 38 1.14 7.52 -1.12
CA SER A 38 0.05 8.47 -1.29
C SER A 38 -0.40 9.09 0.05
N PRO A 39 -0.97 10.30 0.03
CA PRO A 39 -1.46 10.96 1.24
C PRO A 39 -2.58 10.21 1.95
N ARG A 40 -2.62 10.30 3.29
CA ARG A 40 -3.69 9.72 4.12
C ARG A 40 -5.09 10.17 3.70
N PHE A 41 -5.28 11.46 3.46
CA PHE A 41 -6.59 12.01 3.09
C PHE A 41 -7.14 11.46 1.77
N VAL A 42 -6.28 10.91 0.91
CA VAL A 42 -6.67 10.23 -0.33
C VAL A 42 -7.11 8.79 -0.06
N LEU A 43 -6.37 8.08 0.78
CA LEU A 43 -6.54 6.64 0.98
C LEU A 43 -7.56 6.27 2.05
N ALA A 44 -7.65 7.06 3.13
CA ALA A 44 -8.51 6.74 4.27
C ALA A 44 -9.99 6.54 3.88
N PRO A 45 -10.60 7.38 3.00
CA PRO A 45 -11.97 7.13 2.57
C PRO A 45 -12.14 5.82 1.78
N ILE A 46 -11.17 5.45 0.94
CA ILE A 46 -11.20 4.23 0.13
C ILE A 46 -11.07 2.99 1.04
N CYS A 47 -10.14 3.02 1.99
CA CYS A 47 -9.95 1.95 2.97
C CYS A 47 -11.21 1.75 3.84
N LYS A 48 -11.85 2.85 4.26
CA LYS A 48 -13.12 2.80 5.01
C LYS A 48 -14.24 2.13 4.23
N GLU A 49 -14.37 2.41 2.94
CA GLU A 49 -15.39 1.78 2.10
C GLU A 49 -15.15 0.29 1.86
N LEU A 50 -13.90 -0.16 1.94
CA LEU A 50 -13.50 -1.56 1.74
C LEU A 50 -13.38 -2.36 3.05
N GLY A 51 -13.66 -1.74 4.20
CA GLY A 51 -13.50 -2.39 5.51
C GLY A 51 -12.04 -2.78 5.80
N ILE A 52 -11.07 -1.97 5.35
CA ILE A 52 -9.65 -2.19 5.63
C ILE A 52 -9.20 -1.17 6.68
N ASP A 53 -8.87 -1.66 7.86
CA ASP A 53 -8.52 -0.79 8.99
C ASP A 53 -7.01 -0.47 9.06
N ASN A 54 -6.18 -1.35 8.49
CA ASN A 54 -4.73 -1.26 8.58
C ASN A 54 -4.15 -0.43 7.42
N LEU A 55 -4.03 0.89 7.63
CA LEU A 55 -3.51 1.84 6.64
C LEU A 55 -2.23 2.54 7.11
N ILE A 56 -1.16 2.39 6.35
CA ILE A 56 0.12 3.10 6.48
C ILE A 56 0.33 3.99 5.26
N CYS A 57 0.48 5.30 5.45
CA CYS A 57 0.56 6.24 4.33
C CYS A 57 1.43 7.45 4.63
N SER A 58 1.61 8.31 3.64
CA SER A 58 2.29 9.60 3.84
C SER A 58 1.35 10.57 4.55
N GLU A 59 1.84 11.21 5.60
CA GLU A 59 1.15 12.34 6.22
C GLU A 59 1.50 13.61 5.44
N VAL A 60 0.49 14.26 4.87
CA VAL A 60 0.63 15.44 4.02
C VAL A 60 -0.41 16.46 4.43
N ASP A 61 0.02 17.69 4.63
CA ASP A 61 -0.88 18.80 4.88
C ASP A 61 -1.77 19.06 3.66
N VAL A 62 -3.08 19.03 3.86
CA VAL A 62 -4.08 19.07 2.79
C VAL A 62 -4.10 20.43 2.06
N HIS A 63 -3.66 21.51 2.72
CA HIS A 63 -3.70 22.85 2.16
C HIS A 63 -2.42 23.22 1.39
N SER A 64 -1.26 22.88 1.95
CA SER A 64 0.05 23.24 1.40
C SER A 64 0.68 22.15 0.55
N GLY A 65 0.21 20.90 0.65
CA GLY A 65 0.81 19.74 -0.03
C GLY A 65 2.18 19.34 0.54
N LYS A 66 2.62 19.93 1.65
CA LYS A 66 3.89 19.60 2.30
C LYS A 66 3.77 18.31 3.10
N TYR A 67 4.79 17.46 3.01
CA TYR A 67 4.87 16.26 3.82
C TYR A 67 5.13 16.61 5.28
N ASN A 68 4.34 16.03 6.18
CA ASN A 68 4.57 16.05 7.62
C ASN A 68 5.42 14.83 7.98
N GLY A 69 6.72 14.93 7.70
CA GLY A 69 7.70 13.84 7.88
C GLY A 69 8.14 13.22 6.56
N LYS A 70 8.68 12.00 6.61
CA LYS A 70 9.21 11.31 5.43
C LYS A 70 8.10 10.82 4.49
N ASN A 71 8.33 10.84 3.18
CA ASN A 71 7.45 10.18 2.22
C ASN A 71 7.47 8.65 2.44
N CYS A 72 6.31 8.00 2.43
CA CYS A 72 6.16 6.54 2.58
C CYS A 72 6.58 5.78 1.31
N HIS A 73 7.86 5.87 1.00
CA HIS A 73 8.45 5.39 -0.25
C HIS A 73 9.70 4.55 0.00
N GLY A 74 9.86 3.46 -0.75
CA GLY A 74 11.01 2.57 -0.63
C GLY A 74 11.17 2.03 0.79
N GLU A 75 12.37 2.17 1.34
CA GLU A 75 12.75 1.71 2.68
C GLU A 75 11.86 2.25 3.80
N GLU A 76 11.29 3.45 3.64
CA GLU A 76 10.43 4.04 4.67
C GLU A 76 9.15 3.20 4.88
N LYS A 77 8.72 2.43 3.87
CA LYS A 77 7.62 1.49 4.02
C LYS A 77 7.97 0.39 5.02
N VAL A 78 9.17 -0.17 4.91
CA VAL A 78 9.69 -1.21 5.82
C VAL A 78 9.83 -0.67 7.23
N VAL A 79 10.39 0.54 7.37
CA VAL A 79 10.54 1.22 8.67
C VAL A 79 9.19 1.37 9.38
N ARG A 80 8.17 1.87 8.67
CA ARG A 80 6.83 2.08 9.24
C ARG A 80 6.11 0.79 9.57
N PHE A 81 6.20 -0.18 8.68
CA PHE A 81 5.65 -1.52 8.90
C PHE A 81 6.20 -2.14 10.20
N ARG A 82 7.53 -2.18 10.33
CA ARG A 82 8.21 -2.68 11.54
C ARG A 82 7.85 -1.89 12.79
N ALA A 83 7.73 -0.57 12.67
CA ALA A 83 7.39 0.29 13.80
C ALA A 83 6.02 -0.03 14.39
N ILE A 84 5.04 -0.37 13.54
CA ILE A 84 3.65 -0.65 13.94
C ILE A 84 3.49 -2.11 14.40
N TYR A 85 3.87 -3.07 13.56
CA TYR A 85 3.57 -4.49 13.81
C TYR A 85 4.61 -5.20 14.65
N LYS A 86 5.81 -4.61 14.82
CA LYS A 86 6.96 -5.27 15.48
C LYS A 86 7.32 -6.61 14.83
N GLU A 87 7.05 -6.72 13.53
CA GLU A 87 7.32 -7.90 12.71
C GLU A 87 8.40 -7.60 11.65
N ASP A 88 9.17 -8.63 11.31
CA ASP A 88 10.24 -8.54 10.30
C ASP A 88 9.90 -9.21 8.97
N LYS A 89 8.73 -9.84 8.87
CA LYS A 89 8.31 -10.59 7.68
C LYS A 89 6.86 -10.28 7.33
N VAL A 90 6.55 -10.48 6.05
CA VAL A 90 5.20 -10.44 5.49
C VAL A 90 4.95 -11.77 4.79
N ASP A 91 3.76 -12.33 4.88
CA ASP A 91 3.45 -13.59 4.18
C ASP A 91 3.39 -13.34 2.68
N LYS A 92 2.41 -12.53 2.24
CA LYS A 92 2.17 -12.21 0.84
C LYS A 92 2.31 -10.72 0.59
N PHE A 93 3.03 -10.35 -0.47
CA PHE A 93 3.23 -8.96 -0.85
C PHE A 93 2.80 -8.70 -2.28
N TYR A 94 2.02 -7.64 -2.51
CA TYR A 94 1.59 -7.24 -3.85
C TYR A 94 1.90 -5.76 -4.11
N SER A 95 2.56 -5.46 -5.23
CA SER A 95 2.84 -4.08 -5.66
C SER A 95 2.77 -3.91 -7.17
N ASP A 96 2.39 -2.71 -7.63
CA ASP A 96 2.55 -2.28 -9.02
C ASP A 96 3.88 -1.55 -9.29
N SER A 97 4.76 -1.37 -8.30
CA SER A 97 5.96 -0.54 -8.41
C SER A 97 7.23 -1.18 -7.84
N ARG A 98 8.31 -1.15 -8.64
CA ARG A 98 9.65 -1.60 -8.20
C ARG A 98 10.28 -0.72 -7.12
N SER A 99 9.74 0.47 -6.85
CA SER A 99 10.15 1.25 -5.68
C SER A 99 9.96 0.48 -4.37
N ASP A 100 9.06 -0.49 -4.37
CA ASP A 100 8.67 -1.23 -3.17
C ASP A 100 9.44 -2.54 -3.02
N THR A 101 10.54 -2.70 -3.77
CA THR A 101 11.47 -3.83 -3.61
C THR A 101 11.89 -4.06 -2.15
N PRO A 102 12.10 -3.03 -1.29
CA PRO A 102 12.38 -3.27 0.12
C PRO A 102 11.30 -4.07 0.86
N MET A 103 10.01 -3.85 0.55
CA MET A 103 8.91 -4.64 1.11
C MET A 103 8.88 -6.06 0.51
N ALA A 104 9.18 -6.20 -0.78
CA ALA A 104 9.26 -7.50 -1.42
C ALA A 104 10.36 -8.38 -0.81
N LEU A 105 11.51 -7.80 -0.45
CA LEU A 105 12.64 -8.52 0.14
C LEU A 105 12.35 -9.08 1.55
N ILE A 106 11.37 -8.53 2.26
CA ILE A 106 10.94 -9.04 3.57
C ILE A 106 9.68 -9.93 3.49
N SER A 107 9.18 -10.20 2.28
CA SER A 107 7.99 -11.04 2.08
C SER A 107 8.35 -12.48 1.73
N ALA A 108 7.59 -13.46 2.22
CA ALA A 108 7.73 -14.85 1.81
C ALA A 108 7.28 -15.07 0.34
N GLU A 109 6.17 -14.44 -0.06
CA GLU A 109 5.61 -14.52 -1.40
C GLU A 109 5.39 -13.12 -2.02
N PRO A 110 6.41 -12.51 -2.65
CA PRO A 110 6.29 -11.22 -3.31
C PRO A 110 5.80 -11.32 -4.76
N PHE A 111 4.87 -10.44 -5.12
CA PHE A 111 4.22 -10.37 -6.43
C PHE A 111 4.23 -8.95 -7.00
N ILE A 112 4.55 -8.83 -8.30
CA ILE A 112 4.43 -7.59 -9.07
C ILE A 112 3.19 -7.63 -9.98
N ILE A 113 2.38 -6.59 -9.88
CA ILE A 113 1.15 -6.42 -10.66
C ILE A 113 1.49 -5.59 -11.91
N LYS A 114 1.19 -6.14 -13.09
CA LYS A 114 1.25 -5.43 -14.37
C LYS A 114 -0.12 -5.47 -15.03
N GLY A 115 -0.84 -4.35 -15.02
CA GLY A 115 -2.21 -4.30 -15.51
C GLY A 115 -3.15 -5.15 -14.64
N ASN A 116 -3.68 -6.24 -15.19
CA ASN A 116 -4.50 -7.22 -14.48
C ASN A 116 -3.75 -8.53 -14.20
N THR A 117 -2.45 -8.59 -14.47
CA THR A 117 -1.64 -9.80 -14.31
C THR A 117 -0.80 -9.73 -13.04
N ILE A 118 -0.85 -10.78 -12.24
CA ILE A 118 0.02 -11.01 -11.08
C ILE A 118 1.22 -11.84 -11.56
N LYS A 119 2.44 -11.41 -11.24
CA LYS A 119 3.67 -12.13 -11.58
C LYS A 119 4.55 -12.26 -10.34
N PRO A 120 5.35 -13.33 -10.20
CA PRO A 120 6.40 -13.40 -9.18
C PRO A 120 7.36 -12.20 -9.26
N TRP A 121 7.90 -11.78 -8.12
CA TRP A 121 8.89 -10.70 -8.01
C TRP A 121 10.28 -11.16 -8.49
N ASN A 122 10.42 -11.37 -9.81
CA ASN A 122 11.69 -11.77 -10.44
C ASN A 122 12.52 -10.57 -10.88
#